data_AF-A0A4Y9ZIH7-F1
#
_entry.id   AF-A0A4Y9ZIH7-F1
#
_cell.length_a   1.000
_cell.length_b   1.000
_cell.length_c   1.000
_cell.angle_alpha   90.00
_cell.angle_beta   90.00
_cell.angle_gamma   90.00
#
_symmetry.space_group_name_H-M   'P 1'
#
loop_
_entity.id
_entity.type
_entity.pdbx_description
1 polymer ?
#
loop_
_entity_poly.entity_id
_entity_poly.type
_entity_poly.pdbx_seq_one_letter_code
_entity_poly.pdbx_strand_id
1 'polypeptide(L)'
;MHHAHTVPISMHRNPSSSPDKEKEKSAEKKRSASPERTRTLDPEEYQDARKRLKKAVLEFYRYLEVLNNYRILNLTGCRKALKKFEKTTGVRSSPDLTSVTPHFVRGKIPVQEVYMKEKVEPCAFASGDVIQNFVKEMEEQFAARFTHGDRKRALVRLRAGSEHKTHYFSTFRTGLALGLAVPALVDGIVRSFHADTRAAISGWDSLLFIYSILLVPSVFAFLVGLNLLVWNHARINYVFIFELDIRTRLDHREYFELPAIVLAALCYAFWFSFARIGEGSIAPTTWPLVWLLFVFGVLINPIPIYFRDSRWWLIRNTARLLTSGAHRVEFADFWMGDQFCSLLFSLSNLYFVACAYNVGFHPNPFPRCSAPKHWEVQFVLAAVPLLARFTQSDSLMDWSLLRPHAKHRLLRDELVYSSYIPFYYFAIISNVCIRFIWVIYIPTRGPSIVLRTWIAAMLEILRRWQWNFYRLENEHLGNMDQYRITREVPLPYSFDEIEQESDGEEDGDGEVEDANGKLKS
;
A
#
# COMPACT_ATOMS: atom_id res chain seq x y z
N MET A 1 -42.57 0.74 57.74
CA MET A 1 -42.97 1.88 58.60
C MET A 1 -42.39 3.13 57.98
N HIS A 2 -43.21 3.84 57.20
CA HIS A 2 -44.03 4.99 57.63
C HIS A 2 -43.17 6.27 57.72
N HIS A 3 -43.33 7.14 56.71
CA HIS A 3 -44.11 8.40 56.75
C HIS A 3 -43.32 9.51 57.46
N ALA A 4 -42.90 10.54 56.73
CA ALA A 4 -43.72 11.68 56.30
C ALA A 4 -44.17 12.54 57.49
N HIS A 5 -43.69 13.78 57.50
CA HIS A 5 -44.36 14.92 58.13
C HIS A 5 -44.33 16.07 57.09
N THR A 6 -45.45 16.48 56.46
CA THR A 6 -46.56 17.34 56.95
C THR A 6 -46.04 18.72 57.41
N VAL A 7 -46.54 19.91 57.03
CA VAL A 7 -47.91 20.46 56.75
C VAL A 7 -47.71 22.03 56.66
N PRO A 8 -48.61 22.97 56.26
CA PRO A 8 -49.85 22.89 55.44
C PRO A 8 -50.39 24.22 54.78
N ILE A 9 -51.69 24.19 54.39
CA ILE A 9 -52.76 25.23 54.31
C ILE A 9 -52.68 26.38 53.24
N SER A 10 -53.37 26.15 52.12
CA SER A 10 -54.63 26.79 51.63
C SER A 10 -55.02 28.26 51.93
N MET A 11 -55.44 28.92 50.82
CA MET A 11 -56.48 29.98 50.64
C MET A 11 -56.17 31.45 50.99
N HIS A 12 -56.10 32.32 49.96
CA HIS A 12 -57.20 33.23 49.62
C HIS A 12 -56.96 34.09 48.34
N ARG A 13 -58.06 34.25 47.57
CA ARG A 13 -58.54 35.42 46.79
C ARG A 13 -57.81 35.90 45.50
N ASN A 14 -58.64 35.88 44.44
CA ASN A 14 -58.60 36.55 43.13
C ASN A 14 -57.65 37.75 42.94
N PRO A 15 -57.07 37.88 41.73
CA PRO A 15 -56.80 39.16 41.13
C PRO A 15 -57.70 39.44 39.92
N SER A 16 -58.07 40.71 39.86
CA SER A 16 -58.67 41.46 38.77
C SER A 16 -58.03 41.21 37.39
N SER A 17 -58.86 41.41 36.38
CA SER A 17 -58.57 41.37 34.95
C SER A 17 -57.50 42.37 34.51
N SER A 18 -56.42 41.87 33.89
CA SER A 18 -55.51 42.63 33.04
C SER A 18 -55.71 42.27 31.55
N PRO A 19 -55.48 43.19 30.59
CA PRO A 19 -55.94 43.08 29.20
C PRO A 19 -55.16 42.09 28.32
N ASP A 20 -54.19 41.37 28.89
CA ASP A 20 -53.24 40.56 28.11
C ASP A 20 -53.79 39.17 27.71
N LYS A 21 -54.89 38.71 28.33
CA LYS A 21 -55.48 37.38 28.02
C LYS A 21 -56.28 37.32 26.72
N GLU A 22 -56.68 38.45 26.13
CA GLU A 22 -57.39 38.44 24.83
C GLU A 22 -56.45 38.36 23.63
N LYS A 23 -55.20 38.82 23.75
CA LYS A 23 -54.17 38.65 22.71
C LYS A 23 -53.63 37.22 22.65
N GLU A 24 -53.58 36.51 23.78
CA GLU A 24 -53.14 35.11 23.81
C GLU A 24 -54.19 34.15 23.23
N LYS A 25 -55.48 34.34 23.55
CA LYS A 25 -56.55 33.51 22.97
C LYS A 25 -56.75 33.70 21.47
N SER A 26 -56.47 34.90 20.94
CA SER A 26 -56.57 35.17 19.50
C SER A 26 -55.35 34.65 18.71
N ALA A 27 -54.18 34.55 19.34
CA ALA A 27 -53.00 33.89 18.78
C ALA A 27 -53.12 32.36 18.80
N GLU A 28 -53.72 31.79 19.84
CA GLU A 28 -53.90 30.34 19.98
C GLU A 28 -55.03 29.80 19.08
N LYS A 29 -56.10 30.58 18.87
CA LYS A 29 -57.19 30.24 17.93
C LYS A 29 -56.79 30.41 16.45
N LYS A 30 -55.71 31.13 16.15
CA LYS A 30 -55.11 31.19 14.79
C LYS A 30 -54.06 30.10 14.53
N ARG A 31 -53.60 29.38 15.57
CA ARG A 31 -52.70 28.21 15.40
C ARG A 31 -53.46 26.89 15.25
N SER A 32 -54.73 26.83 15.62
CA SER A 32 -55.56 25.62 15.51
C SER A 32 -56.42 25.52 14.24
N ALA A 33 -56.22 26.41 13.26
CA ALA A 33 -56.92 26.39 11.98
C ALA A 33 -55.97 26.38 10.77
N SER A 34 -54.88 25.61 10.87
CA SER A 34 -54.23 25.12 9.65
C SER A 34 -55.11 23.98 9.12
N PRO A 35 -55.57 24.01 7.86
CA PRO A 35 -56.25 22.86 7.31
C PRO A 35 -55.30 21.68 7.45
N GLU A 36 -55.82 20.53 7.85
CA GLU A 36 -55.16 19.23 7.71
C GLU A 36 -54.72 19.13 6.24
N ARG A 37 -53.53 19.63 5.92
CA ARG A 37 -52.87 19.35 4.66
C ARG A 37 -52.62 17.87 4.76
N THR A 38 -53.52 17.11 4.14
CA THR A 38 -53.23 15.77 3.67
C THR A 38 -51.91 15.93 2.95
N ARG A 39 -50.82 15.57 3.63
CA ARG A 39 -49.47 15.73 3.13
C ARG A 39 -49.41 14.71 2.02
N THR A 40 -49.78 15.12 0.81
CA THR A 40 -49.63 14.31 -0.40
C THR A 40 -48.13 14.12 -0.51
N LEU A 41 -47.64 13.03 0.09
CA LEU A 41 -46.25 12.61 0.02
C LEU A 41 -45.97 12.47 -1.46
N ASP A 42 -45.11 13.34 -1.99
CA ASP A 42 -44.70 13.26 -3.37
C ASP A 42 -44.12 11.86 -3.60
N PRO A 43 -44.67 11.07 -4.54
CA PRO A 43 -44.16 9.73 -4.85
C PRO A 43 -42.66 9.74 -5.14
N GLU A 44 -42.13 10.83 -5.72
CA GLU A 44 -40.70 10.98 -6.01
C GLU A 44 -39.87 11.17 -4.73
N GLU A 45 -40.31 12.04 -3.81
CA GLU A 45 -39.64 12.22 -2.51
C GLU A 45 -39.64 10.94 -1.68
N TYR A 46 -40.74 10.18 -1.68
CA TYR A 46 -40.81 8.88 -1.01
C TYR A 46 -39.82 7.86 -1.61
N GLN A 47 -39.73 7.80 -2.94
CA GLN A 47 -38.80 6.90 -3.61
C GLN A 47 -37.34 7.25 -3.31
N ASP A 48 -36.99 8.54 -3.30
CA ASP A 48 -35.64 8.98 -2.99
C ASP A 48 -35.28 8.81 -1.51
N ALA A 49 -36.20 9.11 -0.59
CA ALA A 49 -36.04 8.79 0.83
C ALA A 49 -35.86 7.28 1.05
N ARG A 50 -36.64 6.45 0.34
CA ARG A 50 -36.52 4.99 0.39
C ARG A 50 -35.18 4.49 -0.14
N LYS A 51 -34.66 5.07 -1.23
CA LYS A 51 -33.32 4.74 -1.76
C LYS A 51 -32.22 5.12 -0.77
N ARG A 52 -32.28 6.33 -0.20
CA ARG A 52 -31.32 6.82 0.81
C ARG A 52 -31.33 5.95 2.06
N LEU A 53 -32.50 5.62 2.58
CA LEU A 53 -32.67 4.75 3.74
C LEU A 53 -32.11 3.34 3.46
N LYS A 54 -32.41 2.77 2.28
CA LYS A 54 -31.85 1.47 1.88
C LYS A 54 -30.33 1.47 1.89
N LYS A 55 -29.70 2.54 1.39
CA LYS A 55 -28.24 2.70 1.41
C LYS A 55 -27.70 2.82 2.83
N ALA A 56 -28.32 3.65 3.67
CA ALA A 56 -27.90 3.83 5.07
C ALA A 56 -27.99 2.53 5.87
N VAL A 57 -29.07 1.75 5.69
CA VAL A 57 -29.24 0.44 6.33
C VAL A 57 -28.15 -0.55 5.90
N LEU A 58 -27.79 -0.58 4.61
CA LEU A 58 -26.72 -1.44 4.10
C LEU A 58 -25.34 -1.05 4.67
N GLU A 59 -25.04 0.25 4.75
CA GLU A 59 -23.79 0.74 5.34
C GLU A 59 -23.72 0.46 6.84
N PHE A 60 -24.82 0.65 7.58
CA PHE A 60 -24.90 0.35 9.00
C PHE A 60 -24.75 -1.15 9.29
N TYR A 61 -25.44 -2.02 8.52
CA TYR A 61 -25.27 -3.47 8.63
C TYR A 61 -23.81 -3.90 8.42
N ARG A 62 -23.15 -3.34 7.39
CA ARG A 62 -21.73 -3.59 7.13
C ARG A 62 -20.85 -3.14 8.29
N TYR A 63 -21.15 -1.99 8.89
CA TYR A 63 -20.41 -1.51 10.07
C TYR A 63 -20.54 -2.49 11.25
N LEU A 64 -21.74 -2.99 11.53
CA LEU A 64 -21.97 -3.99 12.57
C LEU A 64 -21.20 -5.28 12.32
N GLU A 65 -21.14 -5.77 11.07
CA GLU A 65 -20.33 -6.94 10.72
C GLU A 65 -18.83 -6.69 10.93
N VAL A 66 -18.31 -5.53 10.51
CA VAL A 66 -16.91 -5.15 10.73
C VAL A 66 -16.60 -5.05 12.22
N LEU A 67 -17.50 -4.49 13.02
CA LEU A 67 -17.35 -4.39 14.46
C LEU A 67 -17.37 -5.76 15.15
N ASN A 68 -18.26 -6.67 14.71
CA ASN A 68 -18.27 -8.04 15.19
C ASN A 68 -16.97 -8.79 14.82
N ASN A 69 -16.47 -8.59 13.60
CA ASN A 69 -15.21 -9.16 13.15
C ASN A 69 -14.02 -8.61 13.95
N TYR A 70 -14.00 -7.31 14.24
CA TYR A 70 -13.00 -6.68 15.12
C TYR A 70 -12.99 -7.35 16.50
N ARG A 71 -14.16 -7.54 17.12
CA ARG A 71 -14.28 -8.25 18.41
C ARG A 71 -13.71 -9.66 18.33
N ILE A 72 -14.15 -10.47 17.36
CA ILE A 72 -13.70 -11.87 17.20
C ILE A 72 -12.18 -11.94 16.99
N LEU A 73 -11.65 -11.06 16.13
CA LEU A 73 -10.22 -11.00 15.84
C LEU A 73 -9.40 -10.60 17.06
N ASN A 74 -9.84 -9.61 17.84
CA ASN A 74 -9.12 -9.17 19.03
C ASN A 74 -9.21 -10.20 20.16
N LEU A 75 -10.37 -10.79 20.42
CA LEU A 75 -10.49 -11.89 21.41
C LEU A 75 -9.62 -13.08 21.04
N THR A 76 -9.61 -13.46 19.76
CA THR A 76 -8.73 -14.52 19.25
C THR A 76 -7.25 -14.10 19.35
N GLY A 77 -6.96 -12.82 19.10
CA GLY A 77 -5.64 -12.21 19.25
C GLY A 77 -5.12 -12.31 20.68
N CYS A 78 -5.88 -11.83 21.67
CA CYS A 78 -5.55 -11.94 23.09
C CYS A 78 -5.30 -13.40 23.49
N ARG A 79 -6.20 -14.31 23.11
CA ARG A 79 -6.04 -15.74 23.41
C ARG A 79 -4.76 -16.33 22.81
N LYS A 80 -4.45 -16.01 21.54
CA LYS A 80 -3.23 -16.48 20.86
C LYS A 80 -1.96 -15.85 21.42
N ALA A 81 -2.00 -14.57 21.76
CA ALA A 81 -0.88 -13.85 22.35
C ALA A 81 -0.52 -14.42 23.72
N LEU A 82 -1.52 -14.58 24.60
CA LEU A 82 -1.33 -15.19 25.91
C LEU A 82 -0.86 -16.66 25.81
N LYS A 83 -1.41 -17.43 24.86
CA LYS A 83 -0.93 -18.79 24.59
C LYS A 83 0.51 -18.83 24.05
N LYS A 84 0.92 -17.82 23.29
CA LYS A 84 2.32 -17.67 22.84
C LYS A 84 3.22 -17.30 24.02
N PHE A 85 2.79 -16.36 24.85
CA PHE A 85 3.46 -15.97 26.08
C PHE A 85 3.71 -17.20 26.98
N GLU A 86 2.68 -17.97 27.32
CA GLU A 86 2.82 -19.22 28.10
C GLU A 86 3.80 -20.23 27.50
N LYS A 87 3.84 -20.35 26.17
CA LYS A 87 4.78 -21.25 25.47
C LYS A 87 6.21 -20.75 25.51
N THR A 88 6.40 -19.43 25.46
CA THR A 88 7.72 -18.80 25.44
C THR A 88 8.30 -18.68 26.85
N THR A 89 7.46 -18.38 27.85
CA THR A 89 7.87 -18.29 29.27
C THR A 89 7.88 -19.65 29.97
N GLY A 90 7.31 -20.69 29.36
CA GLY A 90 7.37 -22.06 29.84
C GLY A 90 8.80 -22.61 29.86
N VAL A 91 9.44 -22.50 31.02
CA VAL A 91 10.56 -23.30 31.56
C VAL A 91 11.09 -24.32 30.54
N ARG A 92 12.29 -24.08 30.00
CA ARG A 92 13.08 -25.15 29.37
C ARG A 92 13.08 -26.32 30.34
N SER A 93 12.40 -27.40 29.98
CA SER A 93 12.56 -28.69 30.62
C SER A 93 14.04 -29.06 30.49
N SER A 94 14.82 -28.83 31.55
CA SER A 94 16.17 -29.38 31.65
C SER A 94 16.01 -30.90 31.74
N PRO A 95 16.55 -31.69 30.79
CA PRO A 95 16.66 -33.13 30.93
C PRO A 95 17.90 -33.38 31.78
N ASP A 96 17.73 -33.36 33.10
CA ASP A 96 18.58 -34.03 34.10
C ASP A 96 18.43 -33.28 35.43
N LEU A 97 17.84 -33.96 36.41
CA LEU A 97 18.57 -34.44 37.57
C LEU A 97 17.56 -35.03 38.56
N THR A 98 17.67 -36.33 38.75
CA THR A 98 17.10 -37.08 39.87
C THR A 98 17.55 -36.48 41.20
N SER A 99 16.63 -35.89 41.97
CA SER A 99 16.64 -35.98 43.44
C SER A 99 15.38 -35.36 44.07
N VAL A 100 14.60 -36.25 44.68
CA VAL A 100 13.82 -36.15 45.92
C VAL A 100 13.65 -34.75 46.53
N THR A 101 12.44 -34.18 46.40
CA THR A 101 11.75 -33.43 47.47
C THR A 101 10.26 -33.24 47.12
N PRO A 102 9.30 -33.50 48.03
CA PRO A 102 7.88 -33.39 47.73
C PRO A 102 7.29 -32.12 48.35
N HIS A 103 7.35 -30.95 47.68
CA HIS A 103 6.39 -29.83 47.86
C HIS A 103 6.77 -28.60 47.01
N PHE A 104 6.73 -28.70 45.68
CA PHE A 104 6.47 -27.51 44.86
C PHE A 104 5.85 -27.95 43.55
N VAL A 105 4.57 -27.64 43.36
CA VAL A 105 3.83 -27.97 42.13
C VAL A 105 4.39 -27.10 41.01
N ARG A 106 5.40 -27.63 40.29
CA ARG A 106 5.97 -27.06 39.08
C ARG A 106 5.00 -27.28 37.91
N GLY A 107 3.80 -26.72 38.02
CA GLY A 107 2.76 -26.73 37.00
C GLY A 107 2.86 -25.51 36.11
N LYS A 108 2.62 -25.68 34.81
CA LYS A 108 2.44 -24.56 33.86
C LYS A 108 1.40 -23.59 34.43
N ILE A 109 1.77 -22.35 34.72
CA ILE A 109 0.83 -21.31 35.14
C ILE A 109 -0.11 -21.05 33.95
N PRO A 110 -1.43 -21.27 34.07
CA PRO A 110 -2.39 -21.06 32.99
C PRO A 110 -2.74 -19.57 32.86
N VAL A 111 -1.72 -18.74 32.60
CA VAL A 111 -1.80 -17.28 32.47
C VAL A 111 -2.89 -16.88 31.46
N GLN A 112 -3.03 -17.63 30.37
CA GLN A 112 -4.04 -17.38 29.35
C GLN A 112 -5.45 -17.50 29.90
N GLU A 113 -5.74 -18.54 30.68
CA GLU A 113 -7.09 -18.78 31.20
C GLU A 113 -7.45 -17.75 32.28
N VAL A 114 -6.52 -17.50 33.21
CA VAL A 114 -6.69 -16.52 34.29
C VAL A 114 -6.87 -15.11 33.73
N TYR A 115 -5.99 -14.67 32.83
CA TYR A 115 -6.04 -13.32 32.29
C TYR A 115 -7.26 -13.10 31.38
N MET A 116 -7.64 -14.09 30.57
CA MET A 116 -8.85 -13.99 29.76
C MET A 116 -10.08 -13.83 30.65
N LYS A 117 -10.20 -14.61 31.73
CA LYS A 117 -11.34 -14.58 32.63
C LYS A 117 -11.41 -13.31 33.47
N GLU A 118 -10.29 -12.84 34.01
CA GLU A 118 -10.27 -11.72 34.95
C GLU A 118 -10.21 -10.34 34.28
N LYS A 119 -9.57 -10.25 33.10
CA LYS A 119 -9.29 -8.97 32.46
C LYS A 119 -9.99 -8.79 31.12
N VAL A 120 -10.06 -9.82 30.28
CA VAL A 120 -10.55 -9.67 28.89
C VAL A 120 -12.06 -9.89 28.77
N GLU A 121 -12.58 -10.98 29.31
CA GLU A 121 -14.01 -11.33 29.24
C GLU A 121 -14.94 -10.32 29.94
N PRO A 122 -14.55 -9.67 31.05
CA PRO A 122 -15.35 -8.61 31.68
C PRO A 122 -15.37 -7.30 30.89
N CYS A 123 -14.50 -7.10 29.90
CA CYS A 123 -14.49 -5.87 29.12
C CYS A 123 -15.75 -5.73 28.24
N ALA A 124 -16.23 -4.50 28.11
CA ALA A 124 -17.42 -4.17 27.30
C ALA A 124 -17.33 -4.65 25.84
N PHE A 125 -16.13 -4.68 25.24
CA PHE A 125 -15.94 -5.14 23.86
C PHE A 125 -16.00 -6.67 23.71
N ALA A 126 -15.88 -7.45 24.79
CA ALA A 126 -15.87 -8.90 24.75
C ALA A 126 -17.30 -9.49 24.65
N SER A 127 -18.30 -8.79 25.19
CA SER A 127 -19.71 -9.14 24.98
C SER A 127 -20.08 -8.95 23.51
N GLY A 128 -20.70 -9.99 22.93
CA GLY A 128 -21.16 -9.97 21.53
C GLY A 128 -22.64 -9.71 21.38
N ASP A 129 -23.38 -9.75 22.49
CA ASP A 129 -24.82 -9.96 22.47
C ASP A 129 -25.53 -8.74 21.88
N VAL A 130 -25.07 -7.54 22.23
CA VAL A 130 -25.59 -6.27 21.70
C VAL A 130 -25.41 -6.19 20.18
N ILE A 131 -24.22 -6.53 19.68
CA ILE A 131 -23.92 -6.47 18.24
C ILE A 131 -24.73 -7.53 17.49
N GLN A 132 -24.83 -8.76 18.02
CA GLN A 132 -25.62 -9.81 17.40
C GLN A 132 -27.12 -9.48 17.38
N ASN A 133 -27.64 -8.87 18.44
CA ASN A 133 -29.02 -8.39 18.49
C ASN A 133 -29.28 -7.31 17.44
N PHE A 134 -28.39 -6.32 17.32
CA PHE A 134 -28.52 -5.30 16.28
C PHE A 134 -28.44 -5.89 14.87
N VAL A 135 -27.53 -6.84 14.61
CA VAL A 135 -27.45 -7.53 13.31
C VAL A 135 -28.77 -8.24 13.00
N LYS A 136 -29.33 -8.96 13.96
CA LYS A 136 -30.60 -9.69 13.80
C LYS A 136 -31.77 -8.75 13.56
N GLU A 137 -31.85 -7.67 14.32
CA GLU A 137 -32.90 -6.66 14.18
C GLU A 137 -32.84 -5.97 12.81
N MET A 138 -31.64 -5.63 12.34
CA MET A 138 -31.44 -5.05 11.01
C MET A 138 -31.83 -6.01 9.89
N GLU A 139 -31.55 -7.31 10.02
CA GLU A 139 -31.99 -8.34 9.06
C GLU A 139 -33.52 -8.41 8.97
N GLU A 140 -34.19 -8.38 10.12
CA GLU A 140 -35.65 -8.45 10.22
C GLU A 140 -36.34 -7.19 9.69
N GLN A 141 -35.84 -6.01 10.06
CA GLN A 141 -36.35 -4.73 9.56
C GLN A 141 -36.14 -4.59 8.05
N PHE A 142 -34.97 -5.01 7.54
CA PHE A 142 -34.70 -4.97 6.10
C PHE A 142 -35.59 -5.94 5.32
N ALA A 143 -35.81 -7.14 5.87
CA ALA A 143 -36.70 -8.12 5.26
C ALA A 143 -38.14 -7.60 5.17
N ALA A 144 -38.65 -7.03 6.26
CA ALA A 144 -40.00 -6.48 6.32
C ALA A 144 -40.20 -5.30 5.35
N ARG A 145 -39.24 -4.36 5.26
CA ARG A 145 -39.41 -3.10 4.52
C ARG A 145 -38.95 -3.15 3.05
N PHE A 146 -38.00 -4.03 2.69
CA PHE A 146 -37.37 -4.02 1.36
C PHE A 146 -37.47 -5.34 0.59
N THR A 147 -37.83 -6.45 1.23
CA THR A 147 -38.00 -7.75 0.55
C THR A 147 -39.34 -8.44 0.82
N HIS A 148 -40.35 -7.68 1.28
CA HIS A 148 -41.71 -8.18 1.53
C HIS A 148 -41.75 -9.41 2.45
N GLY A 149 -40.86 -9.46 3.45
CA GLY A 149 -40.78 -10.55 4.41
C GLY A 149 -39.88 -11.72 3.99
N ASP A 150 -39.32 -11.72 2.77
CA ASP A 150 -38.37 -12.75 2.35
C ASP A 150 -37.00 -12.55 3.00
N ARG A 151 -36.76 -13.28 4.09
CA ARG A 151 -35.52 -13.25 4.88
C ARG A 151 -34.31 -13.76 4.09
N LYS A 152 -34.47 -14.75 3.20
CA LYS A 152 -33.35 -15.26 2.38
C LYS A 152 -32.88 -14.19 1.40
N ARG A 153 -33.81 -13.54 0.72
CA ARG A 153 -33.48 -12.45 -0.22
C ARG A 153 -32.93 -11.21 0.48
N ALA A 154 -33.38 -10.93 1.71
CA ALA A 154 -32.82 -9.88 2.56
C ALA A 154 -31.36 -10.18 2.91
N LEU A 155 -31.07 -11.38 3.41
CA LEU A 155 -29.72 -11.83 3.77
C LEU A 155 -28.76 -11.77 2.59
N VAL A 156 -29.18 -12.26 1.41
CA VAL A 156 -28.37 -12.18 0.19
C VAL A 156 -28.03 -10.73 -0.14
N ARG A 157 -28.98 -9.80 -0.03
CA ARG A 157 -28.74 -8.37 -0.33
C ARG A 157 -27.93 -7.63 0.73
N LEU A 158 -28.11 -7.97 2.00
CA LEU A 158 -27.36 -7.38 3.12
C LEU A 158 -25.89 -7.82 3.08
N ARG A 159 -25.65 -9.11 2.78
CA ARG A 159 -24.31 -9.71 2.74
C ARG A 159 -23.62 -9.59 1.37
N ALA A 160 -24.34 -9.22 0.31
CA ALA A 160 -23.76 -8.97 -1.02
C ALA A 160 -22.65 -7.88 -1.03
N GLY A 161 -22.54 -7.06 0.01
CA GLY A 161 -21.42 -6.12 0.19
C GLY A 161 -20.06 -6.77 0.48
N SER A 162 -20.02 -8.06 0.81
CA SER A 162 -18.80 -8.84 1.04
C SER A 162 -18.41 -9.72 -0.15
N GLU A 163 -18.88 -9.43 -1.36
CA GLU A 163 -18.42 -10.17 -2.55
C GLU A 163 -16.92 -9.94 -2.73
N HIS A 164 -16.16 -11.01 -2.48
CA HIS A 164 -14.77 -11.11 -2.86
C HIS A 164 -14.73 -11.03 -4.38
N LYS A 165 -14.50 -9.83 -4.95
CA LYS A 165 -14.42 -9.68 -6.41
C LYS A 165 -13.34 -10.63 -6.91
N THR A 166 -13.75 -11.59 -7.73
CA THR A 166 -12.88 -12.58 -8.29
C THR A 166 -12.20 -11.98 -9.53
N HIS A 167 -10.97 -11.48 -9.36
CA HIS A 167 -10.22 -10.80 -10.43
C HIS A 167 -9.70 -11.74 -11.55
N TYR A 168 -10.31 -12.92 -11.76
CA TYR A 168 -9.85 -13.91 -12.73
C TYR A 168 -9.80 -13.37 -14.16
N PHE A 169 -10.78 -12.56 -14.55
CA PHE A 169 -10.84 -11.99 -15.90
C PHE A 169 -9.71 -10.96 -16.15
N SER A 170 -9.27 -10.24 -15.12
CA SER A 170 -8.09 -9.36 -15.22
C SER A 170 -6.80 -10.17 -15.40
N THR A 171 -6.63 -11.22 -14.59
CA THR A 171 -5.46 -12.11 -14.70
C THR A 171 -5.42 -12.84 -16.04
N PHE A 172 -6.57 -13.30 -16.54
CA PHE A 172 -6.67 -13.93 -17.86
C PHE A 172 -6.29 -12.96 -18.98
N ARG A 173 -6.83 -11.73 -18.99
CA ARG A 173 -6.50 -10.72 -20.02
C ARG A 173 -5.03 -10.32 -19.98
N THR A 174 -4.47 -10.16 -18.78
CA THR A 174 -3.02 -9.95 -18.59
C THR A 174 -2.21 -11.09 -19.21
N GLY A 175 -2.56 -12.34 -18.87
CA GLY A 175 -1.88 -13.53 -19.39
C GLY A 175 -2.00 -13.66 -20.90
N LEU A 176 -3.17 -13.40 -21.46
CA LEU A 176 -3.41 -13.39 -22.91
C LEU A 176 -2.58 -12.31 -23.61
N ALA A 177 -2.56 -11.08 -23.07
CA ALA A 177 -1.78 -9.98 -23.64
C ALA A 177 -0.28 -10.32 -23.68
N LEU A 178 0.28 -10.85 -22.59
CA LEU A 178 1.68 -11.29 -22.55
C LEU A 178 1.94 -12.49 -23.47
N GLY A 179 1.03 -13.47 -23.50
CA GLY A 179 1.13 -14.65 -24.35
C GLY A 179 1.13 -14.31 -25.84
N LEU A 180 0.38 -13.29 -26.25
CA LEU A 180 0.38 -12.77 -27.62
C LEU A 180 1.59 -11.85 -27.91
N ALA A 181 2.09 -11.13 -26.90
CA ALA A 181 3.23 -10.24 -27.04
C ALA A 181 4.55 -10.97 -27.34
N VAL A 182 4.78 -12.12 -26.70
CA VAL A 182 6.05 -12.87 -26.81
C VAL A 182 6.34 -13.32 -28.25
N PRO A 183 5.43 -13.99 -28.97
CA PRO A 183 5.67 -14.36 -30.37
C PRO A 183 5.93 -13.17 -31.28
N ALA A 184 5.18 -12.07 -31.11
CA ALA A 184 5.37 -10.84 -31.89
C ALA A 184 6.76 -10.23 -31.64
N LEU A 185 7.21 -10.20 -30.38
CA LEU A 185 8.54 -9.73 -30.02
C LEU A 185 9.64 -10.62 -30.64
N VAL A 186 9.50 -11.95 -30.53
CA VAL A 186 10.49 -12.91 -31.07
C VAL A 186 10.60 -12.78 -32.59
N ASP A 187 9.48 -12.80 -33.31
CA ASP A 187 9.49 -12.66 -34.77
C ASP A 187 9.99 -11.26 -35.21
N GLY A 188 9.60 -10.20 -34.49
CA GLY A 188 10.12 -8.86 -34.71
C GLY A 188 11.63 -8.77 -34.55
N ILE A 189 12.19 -9.45 -33.54
CA ILE A 189 13.64 -9.49 -33.32
C ILE A 189 14.28 -10.21 -34.51
N VAL A 190 13.86 -11.42 -34.84
CA VAL A 190 14.42 -12.19 -35.97
C VAL A 190 14.44 -11.36 -37.26
N ARG A 191 13.30 -10.76 -37.63
CA ARG A 191 13.17 -9.94 -38.83
C ARG A 191 14.00 -8.66 -38.80
N SER A 192 14.17 -8.04 -37.63
CA SER A 192 15.00 -6.84 -37.48
C SER A 192 16.48 -7.13 -37.78
N PHE A 193 16.94 -8.37 -37.60
CA PHE A 193 18.33 -8.77 -37.88
C PHE A 193 18.54 -9.31 -39.31
N HIS A 194 17.48 -9.50 -40.10
CA HIS A 194 17.60 -9.88 -41.51
C HIS A 194 18.29 -8.77 -42.34
N ALA A 195 19.20 -9.18 -43.24
CA ALA A 195 19.98 -8.26 -44.07
C ALA A 195 19.10 -7.37 -44.96
N ASP A 196 18.04 -7.94 -45.55
CA ASP A 196 17.12 -7.21 -46.43
C ASP A 196 16.38 -6.10 -45.67
N THR A 197 15.91 -6.38 -44.46
CA THR A 197 15.22 -5.39 -43.61
C THR A 197 16.14 -4.25 -43.21
N ARG A 198 17.41 -4.56 -42.90
CA ARG A 198 18.43 -3.56 -42.56
C ARG A 198 18.77 -2.66 -43.74
N ALA A 199 18.81 -3.22 -44.95
CA ALA A 199 19.05 -2.45 -46.16
C ALA A 199 17.84 -1.58 -46.55
N ALA A 200 16.62 -2.09 -46.35
CA ALA A 200 15.39 -1.37 -46.67
C ALA A 200 15.13 -0.17 -45.73
N ILE A 201 15.47 -0.29 -44.45
CA ILE A 201 15.25 0.76 -43.44
C ILE A 201 16.56 1.53 -43.23
N SER A 202 16.71 2.68 -43.88
CA SER A 202 17.91 3.53 -43.79
C SER A 202 18.28 3.99 -42.37
N GLY A 203 17.29 4.11 -41.47
CA GLY A 203 17.48 4.48 -40.06
C GLY A 203 17.26 3.31 -39.09
N TRP A 204 17.63 2.09 -39.49
CA TRP A 204 17.43 0.86 -38.71
C TRP A 204 17.95 0.94 -37.27
N ASP A 205 19.18 1.45 -37.09
CA ASP A 205 19.85 1.64 -35.80
C ASP A 205 19.12 2.67 -34.93
N SER A 206 18.69 3.78 -35.53
CA SER A 206 17.88 4.81 -34.88
C SER A 206 16.55 4.25 -34.41
N LEU A 207 15.89 3.44 -35.24
CA LEU A 207 14.60 2.83 -34.94
C LEU A 207 14.71 1.82 -33.79
N LEU A 208 15.73 0.95 -33.80
CA LEU A 208 16.02 0.06 -32.67
C LEU A 208 16.27 0.83 -31.39
N PHE A 209 17.04 1.92 -31.45
CA PHE A 209 17.33 2.73 -30.27
C PHE A 209 16.07 3.41 -29.72
N ILE A 210 15.17 3.90 -30.58
CA ILE A 210 13.85 4.41 -30.17
C ILE A 210 13.07 3.33 -29.42
N TYR A 211 12.99 2.11 -29.94
CA TYR A 211 12.30 1.02 -29.24
C TYR A 211 12.95 0.67 -27.90
N SER A 212 14.28 0.70 -27.80
CA SER A 212 14.98 0.53 -26.54
C SER A 212 14.59 1.59 -25.50
N ILE A 213 14.44 2.86 -25.91
CA ILE A 213 14.01 3.97 -25.05
C ILE A 213 12.60 3.74 -24.50
N LEU A 214 11.67 3.28 -25.36
CA LEU A 214 10.26 3.05 -25.02
C LEU A 214 10.03 1.76 -24.22
N LEU A 215 10.89 0.76 -24.40
CA LEU A 215 10.79 -0.53 -23.73
C LEU A 215 11.08 -0.43 -22.22
N VAL A 216 12.11 0.32 -21.83
CA VAL A 216 12.55 0.45 -20.44
C VAL A 216 11.42 0.85 -19.47
N PRO A 217 10.65 1.93 -19.69
CA PRO A 217 9.55 2.31 -18.79
C PRO A 217 8.40 1.30 -18.83
N SER A 218 8.16 0.67 -19.98
CA SER A 218 7.11 -0.34 -20.14
C SER A 218 7.41 -1.60 -19.31
N VAL A 219 8.65 -2.08 -19.37
CA VAL A 219 9.13 -3.21 -18.56
C VAL A 219 9.15 -2.82 -17.08
N PHE A 220 9.61 -1.62 -16.75
CA PHE A 220 9.67 -1.17 -15.36
C PHE A 220 8.28 -1.06 -14.72
N ALA A 221 7.27 -0.56 -15.44
CA ALA A 221 5.89 -0.54 -14.97
C ALA A 221 5.36 -1.96 -14.67
N PHE A 222 5.74 -2.96 -15.46
CA PHE A 222 5.40 -4.36 -15.20
C PHE A 222 6.11 -4.90 -13.95
N LEU A 223 7.40 -4.59 -13.78
CA LEU A 223 8.19 -4.95 -12.59
C LEU A 223 7.60 -4.38 -11.29
N VAL A 224 7.06 -3.16 -11.31
CA VAL A 224 6.32 -2.59 -10.16
C VAL A 224 5.11 -3.45 -9.79
N GLY A 225 4.46 -4.11 -10.75
CA GLY A 225 3.37 -5.05 -10.47
C GLY A 225 3.84 -6.26 -9.66
N LEU A 226 5.04 -6.78 -9.95
CA LEU A 226 5.65 -7.86 -9.16
C LEU A 226 5.93 -7.41 -7.73
N ASN A 227 6.31 -6.15 -7.52
CA ASN A 227 6.45 -5.58 -6.18
C ASN A 227 5.13 -5.63 -5.41
N LEU A 228 4.04 -5.15 -6.02
CA LEU A 228 2.70 -5.20 -5.41
C LEU A 228 2.27 -6.63 -5.04
N LEU A 229 2.57 -7.61 -5.89
CA LEU A 229 2.28 -9.02 -5.64
C LEU A 229 3.02 -9.54 -4.40
N VAL A 230 4.33 -9.29 -4.32
CA VAL A 230 5.16 -9.74 -3.19
C VAL A 230 4.75 -9.03 -1.91
N TRP A 231 4.48 -7.72 -1.94
CA TRP A 231 4.01 -6.98 -0.77
C TRP A 231 2.68 -7.53 -0.24
N ASN A 232 1.76 -7.88 -1.14
CA ASN A 232 0.50 -8.52 -0.76
C ASN A 232 0.72 -9.91 -0.14
N HIS A 233 1.60 -10.73 -0.73
CA HIS A 233 1.93 -12.06 -0.20
C HIS A 233 2.63 -11.98 1.16
N ALA A 234 3.54 -11.02 1.33
CA ALA A 234 4.23 -10.72 2.59
C ALA A 234 3.35 -9.97 3.60
N ARG A 235 2.07 -9.70 3.27
CA ARG A 235 1.09 -9.03 4.14
C ARG A 235 1.51 -7.61 4.56
N ILE A 236 2.35 -6.96 3.76
CA ILE A 236 2.73 -5.56 3.95
C ILE A 236 1.54 -4.67 3.54
N ASN A 237 1.14 -3.75 4.42
CA ASN A 237 0.00 -2.85 4.18
C ASN A 237 0.41 -1.66 3.28
N TYR A 238 0.75 -1.94 2.02
CA TYR A 238 1.13 -0.91 1.04
C TYR A 238 0.00 0.11 0.78
N VAL A 239 -1.27 -0.28 0.95
CA VAL A 239 -2.43 0.63 0.81
C VAL A 239 -2.34 1.77 1.83
N PHE A 240 -2.00 1.45 3.08
CA PHE A 240 -1.78 2.45 4.11
C PHE A 240 -0.52 3.29 3.84
N ILE A 241 0.59 2.64 3.50
CA ILE A 241 1.89 3.32 3.28
C ILE A 241 1.82 4.34 2.13
N PHE A 242 1.12 3.99 1.05
CA PHE A 242 0.89 4.89 -0.09
C PHE A 242 -0.36 5.78 0.08
N GLU A 243 -1.02 5.74 1.25
CA GLU A 243 -2.24 6.49 1.56
C GLU A 243 -3.35 6.35 0.48
N LEU A 244 -3.48 5.14 -0.08
CA LEU A 244 -4.45 4.83 -1.12
C LEU A 244 -5.86 4.69 -0.52
N ASP A 245 -6.86 5.27 -1.17
CA ASP A 245 -8.25 5.11 -0.76
C ASP A 245 -8.71 3.66 -1.00
N ILE A 246 -9.23 3.03 0.06
CA ILE A 246 -9.70 1.64 0.06
C ILE A 246 -10.83 1.42 -0.96
N ARG A 247 -11.59 2.46 -1.31
CA ARG A 247 -12.72 2.38 -2.25
C ARG A 247 -12.30 2.43 -3.71
N THR A 248 -11.20 3.11 -4.03
CA THR A 248 -10.73 3.35 -5.40
C THR A 248 -9.40 2.66 -5.71
N ARG A 249 -8.81 1.97 -4.73
CA ARG A 249 -7.54 1.25 -4.90
C ARG A 249 -7.65 0.17 -5.97
N LEU A 250 -6.56 0.03 -6.71
CA LEU A 250 -6.34 -1.05 -7.66
C LEU A 250 -5.81 -2.29 -6.94
N ASP A 251 -6.42 -3.45 -7.16
CA ASP A 251 -5.84 -4.70 -6.65
C ASP A 251 -4.56 -5.05 -7.43
N HIS A 252 -3.59 -5.69 -6.77
CA HIS A 252 -2.35 -6.15 -7.40
C HIS A 252 -2.59 -7.01 -8.67
N ARG A 253 -3.69 -7.77 -8.75
CA ARG A 253 -4.06 -8.58 -9.93
C ARG A 253 -4.65 -7.75 -11.07
N GLU A 254 -5.24 -6.60 -10.74
CA GLU A 254 -5.78 -5.65 -11.70
C GLU A 254 -4.71 -4.70 -12.24
N TYR A 255 -3.71 -4.40 -11.41
CA TYR A 255 -2.57 -3.56 -11.79
C TYR A 255 -1.87 -4.06 -13.05
N PHE A 256 -1.64 -5.38 -13.19
CA PHE A 256 -0.90 -5.93 -14.32
C PHE A 256 -1.59 -5.73 -15.69
N GLU A 257 -2.90 -5.48 -15.72
CA GLU A 257 -3.65 -5.40 -16.97
C GLU A 257 -3.14 -4.26 -17.86
N LEU A 258 -2.96 -3.07 -17.27
CA LEU A 258 -2.54 -1.88 -18.03
C LEU A 258 -1.08 -1.97 -18.53
N PRO A 259 -0.07 -2.29 -17.70
CA PRO A 259 1.30 -2.51 -18.17
C PRO A 259 1.41 -3.65 -19.18
N ALA A 260 0.65 -4.74 -19.04
CA ALA A 260 0.67 -5.84 -19.99
C ALA A 260 0.13 -5.44 -21.36
N ILE A 261 -0.97 -4.68 -21.42
CA ILE A 261 -1.51 -4.16 -22.68
C ILE A 261 -0.54 -3.16 -23.34
N VAL A 262 0.04 -2.25 -22.56
CA VAL A 262 1.02 -1.27 -23.06
C VAL A 262 2.27 -1.98 -23.62
N LEU A 263 2.78 -2.98 -22.90
CA LEU A 263 3.92 -3.77 -23.35
C LEU A 263 3.58 -4.62 -24.59
N ALA A 264 2.41 -5.26 -24.62
CA ALA A 264 1.96 -6.02 -25.78
C ALA A 264 1.82 -5.13 -27.02
N ALA A 265 1.20 -3.96 -26.87
CA ALA A 265 1.11 -2.97 -27.93
C ALA A 265 2.49 -2.53 -28.43
N LEU A 266 3.49 -2.41 -27.54
CA LEU A 266 4.87 -2.08 -27.93
C LEU A 266 5.51 -3.21 -28.75
N CYS A 267 5.32 -4.46 -28.32
CA CYS A 267 5.80 -5.63 -29.05
C CYS A 267 5.18 -5.74 -30.45
N TYR A 268 3.88 -5.46 -30.60
CA TYR A 268 3.22 -5.41 -31.90
C TYR A 268 3.67 -4.24 -32.76
N ALA A 269 3.85 -3.05 -32.18
CA ALA A 269 4.40 -1.90 -32.92
C ALA A 269 5.83 -2.19 -33.43
N PHE A 270 6.66 -2.82 -32.60
CA PHE A 270 7.99 -3.28 -32.96
C PHE A 270 7.94 -4.31 -34.10
N TRP A 271 7.08 -5.31 -33.96
CA TRP A 271 6.87 -6.30 -35.01
C TRP A 271 6.41 -5.68 -36.33
N PHE A 272 5.40 -4.81 -36.31
CA PHE A 272 4.91 -4.14 -37.53
C PHE A 272 5.98 -3.30 -38.23
N SER A 273 6.86 -2.65 -37.45
CA SER A 273 8.00 -1.90 -38.00
C SER A 273 8.95 -2.82 -38.79
N PHE A 274 9.44 -3.89 -38.18
CA PHE A 274 10.46 -4.74 -38.79
C PHE A 274 9.90 -5.81 -39.73
N ALA A 275 8.62 -6.16 -39.60
CA ALA A 275 7.89 -6.94 -40.59
C ALA A 275 7.49 -6.10 -41.81
N ARG A 276 7.64 -4.77 -41.75
CA ARG A 276 7.30 -3.81 -42.81
C ARG A 276 5.86 -3.98 -43.31
N ILE A 277 4.95 -4.24 -42.37
CA ILE A 277 3.53 -4.45 -42.69
C ILE A 277 2.95 -3.11 -43.16
N GLY A 278 2.44 -3.09 -44.39
CA GLY A 278 1.86 -1.89 -44.98
C GLY A 278 2.88 -0.86 -45.49
N GLU A 279 4.11 -1.28 -45.84
CA GLU A 279 5.18 -0.40 -46.36
C GLU A 279 4.72 0.53 -47.51
N GLY A 280 3.72 0.12 -48.30
CA GLY A 280 3.14 0.94 -49.38
C GLY A 280 2.28 2.13 -48.92
N SER A 281 1.82 2.16 -47.67
CA SER A 281 0.95 3.21 -47.13
C SER A 281 1.45 3.84 -45.83
N ILE A 282 2.20 3.10 -45.01
CA ILE A 282 2.71 3.53 -43.72
C ILE A 282 4.20 3.21 -43.62
N ALA A 283 5.02 4.23 -43.41
CA ALA A 283 6.45 4.04 -43.20
C ALA A 283 6.69 3.22 -41.91
N PRO A 284 7.61 2.23 -41.91
CA PRO A 284 7.97 1.44 -40.73
C PRO A 284 8.31 2.26 -39.49
N THR A 285 8.82 3.48 -39.67
CA THR A 285 9.21 4.40 -38.59
C THR A 285 8.03 5.05 -37.88
N THR A 286 6.79 4.86 -38.34
CA THR A 286 5.59 5.52 -37.78
C THR A 286 5.03 4.79 -36.55
N TRP A 287 5.22 3.46 -36.46
CA TRP A 287 4.62 2.63 -35.40
C TRP A 287 5.02 3.01 -33.96
N PRO A 288 6.26 3.46 -33.65
CA PRO A 288 6.58 3.98 -32.32
C PRO A 288 5.73 5.21 -31.93
N LEU A 289 5.40 6.09 -32.89
CA LEU A 289 4.53 7.25 -32.63
C LEU A 289 3.08 6.82 -32.40
N VAL A 290 2.60 5.85 -33.18
CA VAL A 290 1.27 5.25 -32.97
C VAL A 290 1.17 4.66 -31.56
N TRP A 291 2.22 3.98 -31.10
CA TRP A 291 2.29 3.46 -29.74
C TRP A 291 2.32 4.58 -28.69
N LEU A 292 3.11 5.64 -28.88
CA LEU A 292 3.14 6.79 -27.97
C LEU A 292 1.76 7.46 -27.86
N LEU A 293 1.07 7.62 -28.98
CA LEU A 293 -0.29 8.15 -29.03
C LEU A 293 -1.27 7.22 -28.29
N PHE A 294 -1.15 5.91 -28.46
CA PHE A 294 -1.94 4.93 -27.73
C PHE A 294 -1.72 5.04 -26.22
N VAL A 295 -0.46 5.08 -25.75
CA VAL A 295 -0.15 5.22 -24.31
C VAL A 295 -0.69 6.53 -23.76
N PHE A 296 -0.46 7.65 -24.45
CA PHE A 296 -0.99 8.96 -24.06
C PHE A 296 -2.51 8.96 -23.98
N GLY A 297 -3.16 8.41 -25.00
CA GLY A 297 -4.61 8.24 -25.06
C GLY A 297 -5.13 7.42 -23.89
N VAL A 298 -4.51 6.28 -23.57
CA VAL A 298 -4.93 5.43 -22.44
C VAL A 298 -4.71 6.11 -21.09
N LEU A 299 -3.62 6.85 -20.88
CA LEU A 299 -3.32 7.50 -19.61
C LEU A 299 -4.23 8.69 -19.32
N ILE A 300 -4.52 9.52 -20.32
CA ILE A 300 -5.29 10.76 -20.15
C ILE A 300 -6.80 10.54 -20.32
N ASN A 301 -7.21 9.38 -20.85
CA ASN A 301 -8.62 9.07 -21.12
C ASN A 301 -9.54 9.40 -19.92
N PRO A 302 -10.48 10.35 -20.05
CA PRO A 302 -11.40 10.72 -18.98
C PRO A 302 -12.53 9.71 -18.78
N ILE A 303 -12.74 8.81 -19.74
CA ILE A 303 -13.78 7.77 -19.70
C ILE A 303 -13.40 6.73 -18.65
N PRO A 304 -14.36 6.15 -17.87
CA PRO A 304 -14.12 5.13 -16.84
C PRO A 304 -13.74 3.74 -17.42
N ILE A 305 -12.84 3.71 -18.39
CA ILE A 305 -12.25 2.50 -18.97
C ILE A 305 -10.81 2.41 -18.46
N TYR A 306 -10.36 1.23 -18.00
CA TYR A 306 -9.02 0.98 -17.44
C TYR A 306 -8.65 1.85 -16.22
N PHE A 307 -9.40 1.70 -15.12
CA PHE A 307 -9.03 2.19 -13.78
C PHE A 307 -8.68 3.69 -13.72
N ARG A 308 -9.66 4.53 -14.05
CA ARG A 308 -9.54 6.01 -14.11
C ARG A 308 -8.87 6.61 -12.87
N ASP A 309 -9.30 6.24 -11.67
CA ASP A 309 -8.80 6.85 -10.43
C ASP A 309 -7.30 6.60 -10.23
N SER A 310 -6.83 5.39 -10.54
CA SER A 310 -5.41 5.03 -10.48
C SER A 310 -4.56 5.78 -11.49
N ARG A 311 -5.08 6.02 -12.71
CA ARG A 311 -4.38 6.83 -13.73
C ARG A 311 -4.27 8.29 -13.30
N TRP A 312 -5.36 8.86 -12.79
CA TRP A 312 -5.35 10.22 -12.25
C TRP A 312 -4.44 10.35 -11.04
N TRP A 313 -4.39 9.34 -10.17
CA TRP A 313 -3.43 9.27 -9.09
C TRP A 313 -2.00 9.30 -9.64
N LEU A 314 -1.66 8.51 -10.65
CA LEU A 314 -0.33 8.53 -11.28
C LEU A 314 0.01 9.93 -11.84
N ILE A 315 -0.89 10.51 -12.65
CA ILE A 315 -0.70 11.84 -13.26
C ILE A 315 -0.50 12.90 -12.17
N ARG A 316 -1.34 12.88 -11.12
CA ARG A 316 -1.26 13.83 -10.01
C ARG A 316 0.07 13.71 -9.26
N ASN A 317 0.52 12.50 -8.95
CA ASN A 317 1.78 12.29 -8.23
C ASN A 317 3.00 12.65 -9.11
N THR A 318 2.96 12.37 -10.42
CA THR A 318 4.00 12.84 -11.35
C THR A 318 4.02 14.36 -11.45
N ALA A 319 2.86 15.03 -11.45
CA ALA A 319 2.80 16.50 -11.42
C ALA A 319 3.35 17.07 -10.10
N ARG A 320 2.96 16.49 -8.95
CA ARG A 320 3.49 16.86 -7.62
C ARG A 320 5.01 16.73 -7.55
N LEU A 321 5.56 15.67 -8.16
CA LEU A 321 7.01 15.46 -8.27
C LEU A 321 7.72 16.59 -9.02
N LEU A 322 7.13 17.09 -10.11
CA LEU A 322 7.70 18.22 -10.88
C LEU A 322 7.59 19.55 -10.13
N THR A 323 6.67 19.66 -9.18
CA THR A 323 6.49 20.82 -8.30
C THR A 323 7.07 20.57 -6.90
N SER A 324 8.10 19.72 -6.77
CA SER A 324 8.73 19.42 -5.49
C SER A 324 9.24 20.70 -4.81
N GLY A 325 8.94 20.86 -3.53
CA GLY A 325 9.25 22.07 -2.74
C GLY A 325 8.07 23.04 -2.55
N ALA A 326 7.00 22.94 -3.35
CA ALA A 326 5.79 23.76 -3.17
C ALA A 326 4.78 23.15 -2.17
N HIS A 327 4.91 21.87 -1.87
CA HIS A 327 3.98 21.11 -1.04
C HIS A 327 4.73 20.20 -0.06
N ARG A 328 4.04 19.78 0.99
CA ARG A 328 4.55 18.78 1.92
C ARG A 328 4.78 17.46 1.17
N VAL A 329 5.98 16.92 1.27
CA VAL A 329 6.38 15.67 0.60
C VAL A 329 5.79 14.49 1.37
N GLU A 330 5.00 13.67 0.68
CA GLU A 330 4.47 12.40 1.20
C GLU A 330 5.39 11.24 0.80
N PHE A 331 5.23 10.07 1.43
CA PHE A 331 6.00 8.87 1.08
C PHE A 331 5.84 8.50 -0.40
N ALA A 332 4.63 8.65 -0.96
CA ALA A 332 4.35 8.38 -2.36
C ALA A 332 5.16 9.27 -3.31
N ASP A 333 5.26 10.58 -3.02
CA ASP A 333 6.05 11.54 -3.81
C ASP A 333 7.55 11.17 -3.81
N PHE A 334 8.05 10.78 -2.63
CA PHE A 334 9.42 10.35 -2.40
C PHE A 334 9.74 9.02 -3.10
N TRP A 335 8.84 8.05 -3.04
CA TRP A 335 8.94 6.78 -3.76
C TRP A 335 8.90 6.98 -5.28
N MET A 336 8.01 7.85 -5.77
CA MET A 336 7.90 8.22 -7.18
C MET A 336 9.17 8.87 -7.70
N GLY A 337 9.77 9.80 -6.95
CA GLY A 337 11.06 10.41 -7.30
C GLY A 337 12.16 9.37 -7.52
N ASP A 338 12.25 8.37 -6.65
CA ASP A 338 13.20 7.28 -6.79
C ASP A 338 12.96 6.39 -8.02
N GLN A 339 11.70 6.21 -8.43
CA GLN A 339 11.37 5.46 -9.64
C GLN A 339 11.81 6.23 -10.90
N PHE A 340 11.58 7.55 -10.94
CA PHE A 340 11.98 8.40 -12.07
C PHE A 340 13.51 8.51 -12.22
N CYS A 341 14.26 8.51 -11.12
CA CYS A 341 15.73 8.44 -11.16
C CYS A 341 16.25 7.18 -11.88
N SER A 342 15.52 6.07 -11.83
CA SER A 342 15.90 4.84 -12.55
C SER A 342 15.43 4.83 -14.01
N LEU A 343 14.59 5.77 -14.42
CA LEU A 343 14.18 5.99 -15.82
C LEU A 343 15.04 7.02 -16.56
N LEU A 344 16.21 7.36 -15.99
CA LEU A 344 17.12 8.36 -16.52
C LEU A 344 17.49 8.13 -17.99
N PHE A 345 17.75 6.87 -18.36
CA PHE A 345 18.03 6.48 -19.74
C PHE A 345 16.91 6.90 -20.68
N SER A 346 15.66 6.57 -20.37
CA SER A 346 14.55 6.89 -21.25
C SER A 346 14.31 8.40 -21.33
N LEU A 347 14.32 9.09 -20.17
CA LEU A 347 14.07 10.53 -20.08
C LEU A 347 15.13 11.35 -20.82
N SER A 348 16.41 11.07 -20.60
CA SER A 348 17.52 11.76 -21.28
C SER A 348 17.51 11.54 -22.80
N ASN A 349 17.08 10.36 -23.25
CA ASN A 349 17.04 10.01 -24.67
C ASN A 349 15.70 10.35 -25.36
N LEU A 350 14.71 10.93 -24.67
CA LEU A 350 13.51 11.47 -25.33
C LEU A 350 13.86 12.54 -26.39
N TYR A 351 14.93 13.30 -26.15
CA TYR A 351 15.46 14.24 -27.15
C TYR A 351 15.84 13.54 -28.46
N PHE A 352 16.45 12.35 -28.39
CA PHE A 352 16.82 11.59 -29.60
C PHE A 352 15.58 11.24 -30.41
N VAL A 353 14.49 10.82 -29.75
CA VAL A 353 13.21 10.52 -30.42
C VAL A 353 12.72 11.76 -31.16
N ALA A 354 12.63 12.91 -30.48
CA ALA A 354 12.18 14.16 -31.10
C ALA A 354 13.08 14.61 -32.27
N CYS A 355 14.40 14.54 -32.10
CA CYS A 355 15.36 14.89 -33.14
C CYS A 355 15.24 13.98 -34.37
N ALA A 356 15.12 12.67 -34.18
CA ALA A 356 15.03 11.70 -35.28
C ALA A 356 13.80 11.94 -36.16
N TYR A 357 12.64 12.24 -35.56
CA TYR A 357 11.43 12.57 -36.32
C TYR A 357 11.48 13.95 -36.98
N ASN A 358 12.22 14.90 -36.41
CA ASN A 358 12.39 16.23 -37.00
C ASN A 358 13.35 16.24 -38.19
N VAL A 359 14.46 15.50 -38.09
CA VAL A 359 15.47 15.40 -39.16
C VAL A 359 15.04 14.44 -40.28
N GLY A 360 14.19 13.47 -39.96
CA GLY A 360 13.77 12.41 -40.86
C GLY A 360 14.74 11.22 -40.87
N PHE A 361 14.26 10.09 -41.42
CA PHE A 361 15.00 8.82 -41.41
C PHE A 361 15.86 8.57 -42.66
N HIS A 362 15.81 9.47 -43.64
CA HIS A 362 16.63 9.45 -44.86
C HIS A 362 17.39 10.78 -45.01
N PRO A 363 18.73 10.84 -44.83
CA PRO A 363 19.65 9.77 -44.39
C PRO A 363 19.49 9.41 -42.91
N ASN A 364 20.25 8.42 -42.42
CA ASN A 364 20.20 7.95 -41.03
C ASN A 364 20.36 9.11 -40.02
N PRO A 365 19.40 9.34 -39.10
CA PRO A 365 19.45 10.44 -38.15
C PRO A 365 20.44 10.21 -37.00
N PHE A 366 20.90 8.97 -36.79
CA PHE A 366 21.74 8.59 -35.66
C PHE A 366 22.94 9.51 -35.45
N PRO A 367 23.79 9.82 -36.46
CA PRO A 367 24.99 10.63 -36.24
C PRO A 367 24.69 12.09 -35.92
N ARG A 368 23.58 12.64 -36.41
CA ARG A 368 23.17 14.02 -36.15
C ARG A 368 22.51 14.18 -34.79
N CYS A 369 21.65 13.24 -34.41
CA CYS A 369 20.87 13.31 -33.18
C CYS A 369 21.63 12.80 -31.95
N SER A 370 22.63 11.94 -32.14
CA SER A 370 23.57 11.51 -31.10
C SER A 370 24.75 12.48 -30.93
N ALA A 371 24.84 13.53 -31.75
CA ALA A 371 25.96 14.47 -31.70
C ALA A 371 25.93 15.34 -30.44
N PRO A 372 27.11 15.68 -29.88
CA PRO A 372 27.22 16.46 -28.65
C PRO A 372 26.77 17.92 -28.77
N LYS A 373 26.36 18.40 -29.96
CA LYS A 373 25.95 19.80 -30.16
C LYS A 373 24.67 20.19 -29.40
N HIS A 374 23.90 19.21 -28.91
CA HIS A 374 22.68 19.42 -28.13
C HIS A 374 22.71 18.69 -26.77
N TRP A 375 23.91 18.48 -26.23
CA TRP A 375 24.10 17.81 -24.94
C TRP A 375 23.35 18.51 -23.80
N GLU A 376 23.17 19.83 -23.89
CA GLU A 376 22.44 20.63 -22.89
C GLU A 376 21.00 20.11 -22.66
N VAL A 377 20.27 19.77 -23.73
CA VAL A 377 18.86 19.31 -23.59
C VAL A 377 18.80 17.94 -22.94
N GLN A 378 19.70 17.03 -23.34
CA GLN A 378 19.81 15.71 -22.72
C GLN A 378 20.21 15.81 -21.24
N PHE A 379 21.13 16.74 -20.92
CA PHE A 379 21.56 17.01 -19.55
C PHE A 379 20.41 17.56 -18.70
N VAL A 380 19.64 18.53 -19.19
CA VAL A 380 18.49 19.07 -18.47
C VAL A 380 17.44 17.99 -18.21
N LEU A 381 17.07 17.20 -19.23
CA LEU A 381 16.12 16.09 -19.06
C LEU A 381 16.62 15.02 -18.08
N ALA A 382 17.94 14.77 -18.08
CA ALA A 382 18.59 13.88 -17.12
C ALA A 382 18.61 14.46 -15.69
N ALA A 383 18.80 15.77 -15.57
CA ALA A 383 18.89 16.46 -14.29
C ALA A 383 17.53 16.59 -13.62
N VAL A 384 16.41 16.68 -14.35
CA VAL A 384 15.07 16.89 -13.76
C VAL A 384 14.73 15.88 -12.65
N PRO A 385 14.82 14.55 -12.84
CA PRO A 385 14.58 13.60 -11.74
C PRO A 385 15.55 13.74 -10.57
N LEU A 386 16.82 14.06 -10.86
CA LEU A 386 17.87 14.21 -9.85
C LEU A 386 17.68 15.49 -9.01
N LEU A 387 17.26 16.58 -9.64
CA LEU A 387 16.93 17.85 -9.00
C LEU A 387 15.63 17.75 -8.20
N ALA A 388 14.60 17.09 -8.76
CA ALA A 388 13.38 16.78 -8.01
C ALA A 388 13.72 15.97 -6.74
N ARG A 389 14.69 15.05 -6.85
CA ARG A 389 15.17 14.27 -5.70
C ARG A 389 15.95 15.12 -4.69
N PHE A 390 16.83 15.98 -5.17
CA PHE A 390 17.61 16.90 -4.32
C PHE A 390 16.73 17.92 -3.60
N THR A 391 15.70 18.43 -4.25
CA THR A 391 14.75 19.37 -3.62
C THR A 391 13.79 18.69 -2.64
N GLN A 392 13.59 17.38 -2.76
CA GLN A 392 12.89 16.57 -1.74
C GLN A 392 13.77 16.30 -0.50
N SER A 393 15.09 16.44 -0.60
CA SER A 393 15.99 16.23 0.53
C SER A 393 16.12 17.51 1.37
N ASP A 394 15.11 17.80 2.18
CA ASP A 394 15.25 18.76 3.28
C ASP A 394 14.54 18.33 4.58
N SER A 395 14.27 17.03 4.80
CA SER A 395 13.76 16.54 6.09
C SER A 395 13.99 15.05 6.31
N LEU A 396 14.93 14.71 7.20
CA LEU A 396 14.76 13.74 8.30
C LEU A 396 14.03 12.41 8.03
N MET A 397 14.28 11.76 6.91
CA MET A 397 13.89 10.36 6.71
C MET A 397 14.95 9.77 5.81
N ASP A 398 16.00 9.16 6.40
CA ASP A 398 16.88 8.16 5.77
C ASP A 398 18.15 7.97 6.64
N TRP A 399 18.65 6.79 7.05
CA TRP A 399 18.40 5.38 6.77
C TRP A 399 18.74 4.58 8.04
N SER A 400 17.86 3.71 8.51
CA SER A 400 18.20 2.70 9.52
C SER A 400 19.00 1.54 8.92
N LEU A 401 20.13 1.84 8.29
CA LEU A 401 21.12 0.86 7.85
C LEU A 401 22.37 1.01 8.74
N LEU A 402 22.90 -0.14 9.20
CA LEU A 402 23.98 -0.28 10.20
C LEU A 402 23.60 0.05 11.66
N ARG A 403 22.74 -0.79 12.27
CA ARG A 403 22.79 -0.95 13.73
C ARG A 403 23.80 -2.05 14.06
N PRO A 404 24.98 -1.74 14.65
CA PRO A 404 26.04 -2.72 14.90
C PRO A 404 25.71 -3.79 15.96
N HIS A 405 24.57 -3.68 16.65
CA HIS A 405 24.15 -4.58 17.74
C HIS A 405 22.93 -5.46 17.41
N ALA A 406 22.67 -5.72 16.12
CA ALA A 406 21.57 -6.59 15.72
C ALA A 406 21.97 -8.08 15.65
N LYS A 407 21.01 -8.97 15.88
CA LYS A 407 21.15 -10.45 15.91
C LYS A 407 21.73 -11.05 14.61
N HIS A 408 21.62 -10.32 13.49
CA HIS A 408 22.31 -10.59 12.24
C HIS A 408 23.20 -9.40 11.87
N ARG A 409 24.52 -9.61 11.72
CA ARG A 409 25.47 -8.56 11.33
C ARG A 409 25.00 -7.85 10.06
N LEU A 410 24.85 -6.52 10.13
CA LEU A 410 24.40 -5.60 9.05
C LEU A 410 22.90 -5.63 8.70
N LEU A 411 22.09 -6.50 9.32
CA LEU A 411 20.63 -6.56 9.17
C LEU A 411 19.91 -6.05 10.42
N ARG A 412 18.64 -5.67 10.31
CA ARG A 412 17.79 -5.31 11.45
C ARG A 412 17.35 -6.59 12.20
N ASP A 413 17.00 -6.44 13.48
CA ASP A 413 16.54 -7.55 14.34
C ASP A 413 15.20 -8.16 13.89
N GLU A 414 14.27 -7.33 13.42
CA GLU A 414 12.98 -7.76 12.88
C GLU A 414 12.97 -7.68 11.34
N LEU A 415 12.69 -8.82 10.71
CA LEU A 415 12.68 -9.00 9.26
C LEU A 415 11.35 -9.62 8.83
N VAL A 416 10.62 -8.96 7.93
CA VAL A 416 9.37 -9.47 7.35
C VAL A 416 9.67 -10.66 6.44
N TYR A 417 10.75 -10.59 5.65
CA TYR A 417 11.19 -11.70 4.79
C TYR A 417 12.15 -12.69 5.50
N SER A 418 11.88 -13.04 6.76
CA SER A 418 12.77 -13.89 7.59
C SER A 418 13.04 -15.29 7.01
N SER A 419 12.15 -15.84 6.18
CA SER A 419 12.37 -17.12 5.48
C SER A 419 13.38 -17.05 4.32
N TYR A 420 13.85 -15.85 3.95
CA TYR A 420 14.60 -15.56 2.73
C TYR A 420 15.87 -14.75 2.99
N ILE A 421 16.59 -15.05 4.08
CA ILE A 421 17.81 -14.34 4.49
C ILE A 421 18.87 -14.20 3.37
N PRO A 422 19.16 -15.22 2.54
CA PRO A 422 20.15 -15.09 1.45
C PRO A 422 19.82 -13.97 0.46
N PHE A 423 18.54 -13.66 0.24
CA PHE A 423 18.14 -12.60 -0.67
C PHE A 423 18.55 -11.21 -0.16
N TYR A 424 18.60 -10.97 1.14
CA TYR A 424 19.10 -9.70 1.69
C TYR A 424 20.58 -9.49 1.39
N TYR A 425 21.41 -10.51 1.61
CA TYR A 425 22.84 -10.41 1.31
C TYR A 425 23.09 -10.27 -0.19
N PHE A 426 22.35 -11.04 -1.02
CA PHE A 426 22.36 -10.85 -2.46
C PHE A 426 21.99 -9.41 -2.83
N ALA A 427 20.96 -8.84 -2.22
CA ALA A 427 20.50 -7.51 -2.52
C ALA A 427 21.50 -6.41 -2.14
N ILE A 428 22.19 -6.57 -1.01
CA ILE A 428 23.28 -5.68 -0.59
C ILE A 428 24.42 -5.73 -1.61
N ILE A 429 24.90 -6.94 -1.95
CA ILE A 429 26.00 -7.14 -2.89
C ILE A 429 25.64 -6.61 -4.27
N SER A 430 24.48 -6.99 -4.81
CA SER A 430 24.02 -6.55 -6.14
C SER A 430 23.83 -5.03 -6.19
N ASN A 431 23.33 -4.41 -5.12
CA ASN A 431 23.21 -2.95 -5.04
C ASN A 431 24.57 -2.25 -5.06
N VAL A 432 25.58 -2.79 -4.36
CA VAL A 432 26.96 -2.23 -4.40
C VAL A 432 27.55 -2.41 -5.79
N CYS A 433 27.49 -3.61 -6.39
CA CYS A 433 28.04 -3.86 -7.72
C CYS A 433 27.39 -2.97 -8.80
N ILE A 434 26.06 -2.87 -8.80
CA ILE A 434 25.32 -2.07 -9.80
C ILE A 434 25.47 -0.56 -9.53
N ARG A 435 25.84 -0.11 -8.33
CA ARG A 435 26.25 1.30 -8.14
C ARG A 435 27.51 1.69 -8.92
N PHE A 436 28.40 0.73 -9.17
CA PHE A 436 29.59 0.92 -10.00
C PHE A 436 29.34 0.58 -11.47
N ILE A 437 28.09 0.57 -11.93
CA ILE A 437 27.72 0.26 -13.32
C ILE A 437 28.40 1.16 -14.34
N TRP A 438 28.76 2.39 -13.97
CA TRP A 438 29.49 3.33 -14.83
C TRP A 438 30.86 2.77 -15.29
N VAL A 439 31.42 1.79 -14.58
CA VAL A 439 32.65 1.08 -14.96
C VAL A 439 32.53 0.41 -16.34
N ILE A 440 31.32 0.03 -16.77
CA ILE A 440 31.09 -0.53 -18.11
C ILE A 440 31.51 0.42 -19.24
N TYR A 441 31.60 1.72 -18.99
CA TYR A 441 31.98 2.73 -19.98
C TYR A 441 33.50 2.92 -20.12
N ILE A 442 34.31 2.42 -19.18
CA ILE A 442 35.77 2.61 -19.20
C ILE A 442 36.47 1.88 -20.36
N PRO A 443 36.14 0.60 -20.68
CA PRO A 443 36.87 -0.14 -21.71
C PRO A 443 36.68 0.47 -23.11
N THR A 444 37.75 0.86 -23.78
CA THR A 444 37.68 1.41 -25.17
C THR A 444 37.40 0.33 -26.22
N ARG A 445 37.68 -0.94 -25.92
CA ARG A 445 37.33 -2.10 -26.74
C ARG A 445 36.07 -2.78 -26.21
N GLY A 446 35.25 -3.34 -27.10
CA GLY A 446 34.08 -4.16 -26.73
C GLY A 446 32.77 -3.67 -27.39
N PRO A 447 31.61 -3.93 -26.76
CA PRO A 447 30.30 -3.57 -27.32
C PRO A 447 30.17 -2.05 -27.51
N SER A 448 29.29 -1.65 -28.43
CA SER A 448 29.03 -0.23 -28.71
C SER A 448 28.55 0.51 -27.45
N ILE A 449 28.83 1.82 -27.39
CA ILE A 449 28.39 2.69 -26.29
C ILE A 449 26.87 2.60 -26.08
N VAL A 450 26.10 2.55 -27.17
CA VAL A 450 24.64 2.39 -27.18
C VAL A 450 24.21 1.12 -26.45
N LEU A 451 24.83 -0.01 -26.77
CA LEU A 451 24.50 -1.29 -26.15
C LEU A 451 24.86 -1.28 -24.66
N ARG A 452 26.00 -0.70 -24.29
CA ARG A 452 26.40 -0.54 -22.88
C ARG A 452 25.43 0.33 -22.11
N THR A 453 25.00 1.45 -22.70
CA THR A 453 24.03 2.35 -22.07
C THR A 453 22.67 1.70 -21.89
N TRP A 454 22.22 0.90 -22.85
CA TRP A 454 20.99 0.12 -22.72
C TRP A 454 21.10 -0.97 -21.64
N ILE A 455 22.21 -1.72 -21.59
CA ILE A 455 22.48 -2.68 -20.51
C ILE A 455 22.48 -1.97 -19.16
N ALA A 456 23.11 -0.79 -19.10
CA ALA A 456 23.19 -0.01 -17.87
C ALA A 456 21.79 0.41 -17.38
N ALA A 457 20.92 0.84 -18.31
CA ALA A 457 19.54 1.18 -18.03
C ALA A 457 18.74 -0.01 -17.47
N MET A 458 18.88 -1.18 -18.09
CA MET A 458 18.19 -2.41 -17.66
C MET A 458 18.63 -2.85 -16.25
N LEU A 459 19.92 -2.79 -15.96
CA LEU A 459 20.44 -3.11 -14.63
C LEU A 459 20.01 -2.09 -13.56
N GLU A 460 19.92 -0.81 -13.90
CA GLU A 460 19.45 0.22 -12.97
C GLU A 460 17.97 0.05 -12.61
N ILE A 461 17.10 -0.25 -13.58
CA ILE A 461 15.68 -0.54 -13.27
C ILE A 461 15.52 -1.82 -12.45
N LEU A 462 16.34 -2.86 -12.70
CA LEU A 462 16.33 -4.11 -11.93
C LEU A 462 16.82 -3.88 -10.49
N ARG A 463 17.88 -3.09 -10.31
CA ARG A 463 18.37 -2.68 -8.99
C ARG A 463 17.28 -1.95 -8.21
N ARG A 464 16.57 -1.03 -8.85
CA ARG A 464 15.46 -0.28 -8.22
C ARG A 464 14.28 -1.17 -7.89
N TRP A 465 13.89 -2.04 -8.81
CA TRP A 465 12.85 -3.03 -8.61
C TRP A 465 13.14 -3.89 -7.37
N GLN A 466 14.36 -4.43 -7.26
CA GLN A 466 14.79 -5.20 -6.10
C GLN A 466 14.77 -4.36 -4.81
N TRP A 467 15.25 -3.11 -4.85
CA TRP A 467 15.30 -2.25 -3.67
C TRP A 467 13.91 -1.86 -3.14
N ASN A 468 12.90 -1.79 -4.01
CA ASN A 468 11.53 -1.48 -3.61
C ASN A 468 10.95 -2.48 -2.60
N PHE A 469 11.35 -3.76 -2.61
CA PHE A 469 10.93 -4.73 -1.60
C PHE A 469 11.35 -4.31 -0.19
N TYR A 470 12.65 -4.08 -0.01
CA TYR A 470 13.25 -3.74 1.27
C TYR A 470 12.87 -2.35 1.77
N ARG A 471 12.67 -1.41 0.84
CA ARG A 471 12.23 -0.06 1.21
C ARG A 471 10.83 -0.07 1.81
N LEU A 472 9.90 -0.79 1.18
CA LEU A 472 8.52 -0.83 1.68
C LEU A 472 8.41 -1.63 2.97
N GLU A 473 9.23 -2.65 3.14
CA GLU A 473 9.41 -3.34 4.42
C GLU A 473 9.94 -2.37 5.50
N ASN A 474 10.97 -1.59 5.21
CA ASN A 474 11.53 -0.63 6.16
C ASN A 474 10.48 0.40 6.61
N GLU A 475 9.69 0.92 5.67
CA GLU A 475 8.61 1.86 5.96
C GLU A 475 7.48 1.19 6.76
N HIS A 476 7.15 -0.07 6.42
CA HIS A 476 6.16 -0.85 7.15
C HIS A 476 6.56 -1.06 8.61
N LEU A 477 7.79 -1.52 8.84
CA LEU A 477 8.35 -1.73 10.17
C LEU A 477 8.48 -0.41 10.93
N GLY A 478 8.95 0.67 10.28
CA GLY A 478 9.02 1.99 10.91
C GLY A 478 7.67 2.51 11.38
N ASN A 479 6.60 2.31 10.60
CA ASN A 479 5.25 2.67 11.00
C ASN A 479 4.68 1.78 12.11
N MET A 480 5.13 0.52 12.21
CA MET A 480 4.80 -0.36 13.34
C MET A 480 5.54 0.07 14.62
N ASP A 481 6.85 0.35 14.51
CA ASP A 481 7.73 0.76 15.62
C ASP A 481 7.32 2.10 16.24
N GLN A 482 6.85 3.05 15.42
CA GLN A 482 6.34 4.36 15.87
C GLN A 482 4.90 4.32 16.42
N TYR A 483 4.34 3.12 16.63
CA TYR A 483 2.98 2.91 17.11
C TYR A 483 1.86 3.51 16.23
N ARG A 484 2.15 3.91 14.99
CA ARG A 484 1.15 4.39 14.01
C ARG A 484 0.28 3.26 13.48
N ILE A 485 0.78 2.03 13.50
CA ILE A 485 0.07 0.80 13.14
C ILE A 485 0.33 -0.24 14.24
N THR A 486 -0.25 -0.08 15.43
CA THR A 486 0.10 -0.99 16.53
C THR A 486 -0.56 -2.34 16.48
N ARG A 487 0.27 -3.35 16.73
CA ARG A 487 -0.14 -4.62 17.35
C ARG A 487 0.53 -4.90 18.71
N GLU A 488 1.54 -4.14 19.11
CA GLU A 488 2.11 -4.20 20.46
C GLU A 488 2.37 -2.78 21.00
N VAL A 489 1.85 -2.52 22.20
CA VAL A 489 2.05 -1.30 23.01
C VAL A 489 3.16 -1.64 24.00
N PRO A 490 4.18 -0.78 24.22
CA PRO A 490 5.20 -1.07 25.20
C PRO A 490 4.51 -1.12 26.56
N LEU A 491 4.75 -2.19 27.30
CA LEU A 491 4.19 -2.33 28.64
C LEU A 491 4.79 -1.26 29.55
N PRO A 492 4.02 -0.69 30.50
CA PRO A 492 4.42 0.46 31.30
C PRO A 492 5.49 0.17 32.36
N TYR A 493 6.28 -0.89 32.21
CA TYR A 493 7.34 -1.29 33.13
C TYR A 493 8.58 -1.74 32.35
N SER A 494 9.72 -1.17 32.70
CA SER A 494 11.07 -1.53 32.25
C SER A 494 11.56 -2.77 32.99
N PHE A 495 12.28 -3.67 32.31
CA PHE A 495 12.83 -4.89 32.91
C PHE A 495 14.12 -4.67 33.71
N ASP A 496 14.54 -3.41 33.91
CA ASP A 496 15.84 -3.09 34.50
C ASP A 496 15.86 -3.09 36.04
N GLU A 497 14.75 -3.39 36.72
CA GLU A 497 14.67 -3.33 38.20
C GLU A 497 14.72 -4.68 38.92
N ILE A 498 14.75 -5.83 38.22
CA ILE A 498 14.71 -7.16 38.89
C ILE A 498 16.11 -7.77 39.12
N GLU A 499 17.18 -7.20 38.58
CA GLU A 499 18.56 -7.71 38.80
C GLU A 499 19.34 -7.03 39.93
N GLN A 500 18.74 -6.14 40.74
CA GLN A 500 19.46 -5.43 41.82
C GLN A 500 18.90 -5.60 43.25
N GLU A 501 17.87 -6.41 43.47
CA GLU A 501 17.28 -6.61 44.82
C GLU A 501 17.44 -8.03 45.39
N SER A 502 18.52 -8.77 45.05
CA SER A 502 18.84 -10.04 45.73
C SER A 502 20.13 -10.06 46.54
N ASP A 503 20.86 -8.95 46.63
CA ASP A 503 22.11 -8.88 47.38
C ASP A 503 22.00 -7.85 48.51
N GLY A 504 21.42 -8.24 49.64
CA GLY A 504 21.53 -7.47 50.87
C GLY A 504 20.40 -7.72 51.86
N GLU A 505 20.53 -8.77 52.68
CA GLU A 505 20.12 -8.77 54.10
C GLU A 505 20.47 -10.14 54.72
N GLU A 506 21.73 -10.30 55.14
CA GLU A 506 22.10 -11.18 56.26
C GLU A 506 23.05 -10.38 57.17
N ASP A 507 22.49 -9.69 58.17
CA ASP A 507 23.24 -9.17 59.32
C ASP A 507 23.14 -10.19 60.47
N GLY A 508 24.27 -10.54 61.08
CA GLY A 508 24.26 -11.29 62.35
C GLY A 508 25.58 -11.96 62.76
N ASP A 509 26.49 -11.16 63.31
CA ASP A 509 27.29 -11.46 64.51
C ASP A 509 28.53 -12.40 64.43
N GLY A 510 29.71 -11.82 64.70
CA GLY A 510 30.93 -12.59 65.00
C GLY A 510 32.21 -11.74 65.03
N GLU A 511 32.58 -11.29 66.23
CA GLU A 511 33.74 -10.48 66.61
C GLU A 511 35.13 -11.05 66.22
N VAL A 512 36.02 -10.12 65.81
CA VAL A 512 37.45 -9.94 66.20
C VAL A 512 38.44 -11.11 66.05
N GLU A 513 39.43 -10.99 65.16
CA GLU A 513 40.86 -10.85 65.53
C GLU A 513 41.80 -10.67 64.32
N ASP A 514 42.97 -10.15 64.67
CA ASP A 514 43.98 -9.44 63.90
C ASP A 514 44.88 -10.25 62.92
N ALA A 515 45.51 -9.45 62.07
CA ALA A 515 46.92 -9.55 61.64
C ALA A 515 47.38 -10.68 60.70
N ASN A 516 47.72 -10.21 59.48
CA ASN A 516 49.07 -10.29 58.92
C ASN A 516 49.55 -11.63 58.31
N GLY A 517 49.81 -11.59 57.00
CA GLY A 517 51.03 -12.18 56.46
C GLY A 517 50.90 -13.34 55.47
N LYS A 518 51.35 -13.04 54.25
CA LYS A 518 52.21 -13.87 53.37
C LYS A 518 51.71 -15.22 52.85
N LEU A 519 51.79 -15.30 51.50
CA LEU A 519 52.41 -16.36 50.68
C LEU A 519 52.46 -17.78 51.28
N LYS A 520 51.87 -18.74 50.55
CA LYS A 520 52.65 -19.78 49.84
C LYS A 520 51.78 -20.72 48.99
N SER A 521 52.39 -21.08 47.86
CA SER A 521 52.19 -22.20 46.91
C SER A 521 50.82 -22.40 46.28
#